data_AF-A0A8X7XL95-F1
#
_entry.id   AF-A0A8X7XL95-F1
#
_cell.length_a   1.000
_cell.length_b   1.000
_cell.length_c   1.000
_cell.angle_alpha   90.00
_cell.angle_beta   90.00
_cell.angle_gamma   90.00
#
_symmetry.space_group_name_H-M   'P 1'
#
loop_
_entity.id
_entity.type
_entity.pdbx_description
1 polymer ?
#
loop_
_entity_poly.entity_id
_entity_poly.type
_entity_poly.pdbx_seq_one_letter_code
_entity_poly.pdbx_strand_id
1 'polypeptide(L)'
;MFARLLSTLSQQLDETGLSVQVKKELQKAEREIHLHKMTWLRSESLFRLVQELLQEYHLKKQDVQISEEDKKFYETLEQCLLVTQCSRELDPSSTTARDKPSLLGLSKENVLSLLPPEKKLLACLNILQTLILVHRLQTQNELDRKKTQYLEAKCQIMILKIRMEMVKLQMDIYTPKKIAVHRTIRNTLESALMSEKMEHESLERKLSSFEILGQDFEALVKEYSTLRQSIENKKWALQEFSQYSK
;
A
#
# COMPACT_ATOMS: atom_id res chain seq x y z
N MET A 1 50.68 21.21 -50.18
CA MET A 1 50.38 22.13 -49.06
C MET A 1 48.98 21.95 -48.49
N PHE A 2 47.95 21.78 -49.31
CA PHE A 2 46.55 21.63 -48.86
C PHE A 2 46.28 20.46 -47.91
N ALA A 3 46.93 19.31 -48.07
CA ALA A 3 46.76 18.15 -47.18
C ALA A 3 47.20 18.42 -45.72
N ARG A 4 48.24 19.24 -45.51
CA ARG A 4 48.68 19.62 -44.16
C ARG A 4 47.69 20.55 -43.46
N LEU A 5 47.11 21.50 -44.22
CA LEU A 5 46.06 22.41 -43.74
C LEU A 5 44.78 21.65 -43.39
N LEU A 6 44.35 20.71 -44.24
CA LEU A 6 43.19 19.85 -43.96
C LEU A 6 43.41 18.96 -42.73
N SER A 7 44.63 18.47 -42.52
CA SER A 7 44.98 17.68 -41.33
C SER A 7 45.04 18.51 -40.04
N THR A 8 45.44 19.79 -40.12
CA THR A 8 45.43 20.68 -38.94
C THR A 8 44.03 21.19 -38.63
N LEU A 9 43.21 21.43 -39.67
CA LEU A 9 41.79 21.74 -39.52
C LEU A 9 41.01 20.58 -38.92
N SER A 10 41.23 19.33 -39.37
CA SER A 10 40.55 18.17 -38.80
C SER A 10 40.97 17.86 -37.36
N GLN A 11 42.18 18.26 -36.93
CA GLN A 11 42.61 18.15 -35.53
C GLN A 11 41.97 19.21 -34.63
N GLN A 12 41.49 20.31 -35.20
CA GLN A 12 40.92 21.44 -34.45
C GLN A 12 39.39 21.51 -34.54
N LEU A 13 38.76 20.80 -35.48
CA LEU A 13 37.31 20.79 -35.74
C LEU A 13 36.70 19.44 -35.36
N ASP A 14 35.64 19.48 -34.55
CA ASP A 14 34.79 18.31 -34.26
C ASP A 14 33.80 18.04 -35.42
N GLU A 15 33.12 16.88 -35.40
CA GLU A 15 32.11 16.41 -36.39
C GLU A 15 30.99 17.44 -36.71
N THR A 16 30.83 18.47 -35.88
CA THR A 16 29.85 19.55 -36.04
C THR A 16 30.43 20.84 -36.63
N GLY A 17 31.69 20.86 -37.06
CA GLY A 17 32.34 22.03 -37.67
C GLY A 17 32.72 23.16 -36.69
N LEU A 18 32.66 22.89 -35.39
CA LEU A 18 33.07 23.81 -34.32
C LEU A 18 34.50 23.48 -33.86
N SER A 19 35.27 24.52 -33.55
CA SER A 19 36.57 24.32 -32.90
C SER A 19 36.38 23.64 -31.55
N VAL A 20 37.20 22.62 -31.25
CA VAL A 20 37.18 21.88 -29.98
C VAL A 20 37.24 22.81 -28.77
N GLN A 21 37.94 23.95 -28.90
CA GLN A 21 38.02 24.98 -27.86
C GLN A 21 36.68 25.72 -27.66
N VAL A 22 36.04 26.14 -28.74
CA VAL A 22 34.75 26.85 -28.70
C VAL A 22 33.65 25.95 -28.13
N LYS A 23 33.67 24.65 -28.45
CA LYS A 23 32.75 23.68 -27.87
C LYS A 23 32.93 23.52 -26.36
N LYS A 24 34.18 23.51 -25.87
CA LYS A 24 34.48 23.45 -24.43
C LYS A 24 34.00 24.71 -23.71
N GLU A 25 34.21 25.89 -24.30
CA GLU A 25 33.75 27.16 -23.75
C GLU A 25 32.22 27.25 -23.75
N LEU A 26 31.56 26.80 -24.81
CA LEU A 26 30.10 26.71 -24.88
C LEU A 26 29.53 25.80 -23.78
N GLN A 27 30.07 24.59 -23.64
CA GLN A 27 29.66 23.66 -22.58
C GLN A 27 29.93 24.19 -21.17
N LYS A 28 30.94 25.05 -20.99
CA LYS A 28 31.22 25.71 -19.72
C LYS A 28 30.19 26.80 -19.45
N ALA A 29 29.91 27.66 -20.41
CA ALA A 29 28.89 28.70 -20.32
C ALA A 29 27.48 28.11 -20.09
N GLU A 30 27.13 27.02 -20.78
CA GLU A 30 25.86 26.31 -20.58
C GLU A 30 25.72 25.77 -19.15
N ARG A 31 26.81 25.23 -18.58
CA ARG A 31 26.83 24.77 -17.19
C ARG A 31 26.70 25.93 -16.21
N GLU A 32 27.37 27.05 -16.46
CA GLU A 32 27.28 28.25 -15.62
C GLU A 32 25.87 28.87 -15.65
N ILE A 33 25.24 28.92 -16.83
CA ILE A 33 23.86 29.37 -17.01
C ILE A 33 22.90 28.42 -16.32
N HIS A 34 23.07 27.11 -16.47
CA HIS A 34 22.24 26.12 -15.80
C HIS A 34 22.35 26.24 -14.28
N LEU A 35 23.56 26.42 -13.76
CA LEU A 35 23.80 26.63 -12.33
C LEU A 35 23.13 27.91 -11.84
N HIS A 36 23.33 29.04 -12.53
CA HIS A 36 22.66 30.32 -12.21
C HIS A 36 21.14 30.20 -12.23
N LYS A 37 20.58 29.51 -13.22
CA LYS A 37 19.13 29.28 -13.32
C LYS A 37 18.63 28.46 -12.14
N MET A 38 19.33 27.40 -11.74
CA MET A 38 18.94 26.58 -10.59
C MET A 38 19.03 27.35 -9.27
N THR A 39 20.09 28.12 -9.07
CA THR A 39 20.23 28.97 -7.88
C THR A 39 19.15 30.05 -7.82
N TRP A 40 18.85 30.69 -8.96
CA TRP A 40 17.79 31.69 -9.06
C TRP A 40 16.41 31.08 -8.79
N LEU A 41 16.08 29.95 -9.41
CA LEU A 41 14.81 29.25 -9.18
C LEU A 41 14.64 28.87 -7.70
N ARG A 42 15.71 28.41 -7.05
CA ARG A 42 15.68 28.10 -5.62
C ARG A 42 15.39 29.34 -4.77
N SER A 43 16.06 30.46 -5.02
CA SER A 43 15.79 31.71 -4.29
C SER A 43 14.37 32.24 -4.57
N GLU A 44 13.90 32.12 -5.81
CA GLU A 44 12.58 32.58 -6.24
C GLU A 44 11.46 31.73 -5.64
N SER A 45 11.61 30.40 -5.59
CA SER A 45 10.65 29.52 -4.91
C SER A 45 10.56 29.81 -3.42
N LEU A 46 11.70 30.04 -2.75
CA LEU A 46 11.71 30.43 -1.33
C LEU A 46 11.01 31.78 -1.11
N PHE A 47 11.25 32.75 -1.99
CA PHE A 47 10.61 34.06 -1.93
C PHE A 47 9.08 33.95 -2.07
N ARG A 48 8.58 33.17 -3.03
CA ARG A 48 7.14 32.94 -3.20
C ARG A 48 6.51 32.23 -2.01
N LEU A 49 7.16 31.19 -1.48
CA LEU A 49 6.69 30.50 -0.28
C LEU A 49 6.58 31.46 0.92
N VAL A 50 7.54 32.37 1.09
CA VAL A 50 7.47 33.39 2.14
C VAL A 50 6.29 34.35 1.91
N GLN A 51 6.03 34.76 0.66
CA GLN A 51 4.84 35.58 0.34
C GLN A 51 3.53 34.82 0.62
N GLU A 52 3.44 33.55 0.24
CA GLU A 52 2.26 32.70 0.49
C GLU A 52 2.01 32.55 2.00
N LEU A 53 3.07 32.31 2.79
CA LEU A 53 2.97 32.24 4.25
C LEU A 53 2.49 33.57 4.87
N LEU A 54 2.96 34.72 4.37
CA LEU A 54 2.49 36.04 4.81
C LEU A 54 1.02 36.27 4.44
N GLN A 55 0.59 35.86 3.23
CA GLN A 55 -0.80 35.95 2.80
C GLN A 55 -1.73 35.08 3.65
N GLU A 56 -1.34 33.82 3.90
CA GLU A 56 -2.08 32.94 4.81
C GLU A 56 -2.18 33.53 6.21
N TYR A 57 -1.10 34.16 6.70
CA TYR A 57 -1.10 34.85 7.98
C TYR A 57 -2.08 36.04 8.01
N HIS A 58 -2.10 36.88 6.97
CA HIS A 58 -3.05 38.00 6.87
C HIS A 58 -4.51 37.53 6.88
N LEU A 59 -4.79 36.39 6.24
CA LEU A 59 -6.12 35.76 6.28
C LEU A 59 -6.43 35.24 7.69
N LYS A 60 -5.50 34.52 8.33
CA LYS A 60 -5.66 33.99 9.69
C LYS A 60 -5.77 35.08 10.77
N LYS A 61 -5.15 36.25 10.55
CA LYS A 61 -5.23 37.44 11.44
C LYS A 61 -6.64 38.04 11.47
N GLN A 62 -7.44 37.83 10.44
CA GLN A 62 -8.84 38.26 10.41
C GLN A 62 -9.78 37.30 11.18
N ASP A 63 -9.42 36.01 11.29
CA ASP A 63 -10.28 34.97 11.88
C ASP A 63 -9.90 34.54 13.32
N VAL A 64 -8.65 34.74 13.78
CA VAL A 64 -8.16 34.21 15.07
C VAL A 64 -7.34 35.25 15.87
N GLN A 65 -7.48 35.25 17.21
CA GLN A 65 -6.58 35.94 18.14
C GLN A 65 -5.17 35.32 18.09
N ILE A 66 -4.32 35.84 17.21
CA ILE A 66 -2.93 35.41 17.06
C ILE A 66 -2.07 35.92 18.22
N SER A 67 -1.15 35.05 18.71
CA SER A 67 -0.14 35.35 19.72
C SER A 67 0.72 36.57 19.36
N GLU A 68 1.07 37.40 20.35
CA GLU A 68 1.88 38.61 20.13
C GLU A 68 3.29 38.32 19.61
N GLU A 69 3.83 37.14 19.89
CA GLU A 69 5.15 36.72 19.41
C GLU A 69 5.12 36.40 17.91
N ASP A 70 4.06 35.73 17.46
CA ASP A 70 3.83 35.45 16.05
C ASP A 70 3.62 36.75 15.27
N LYS A 71 2.88 37.71 15.84
CA LYS A 71 2.69 39.05 15.22
C LYS A 71 4.02 39.74 14.95
N LYS A 72 4.90 39.80 15.96
CA LYS A 72 6.23 40.40 15.84
C LYS A 72 7.12 39.66 14.83
N PHE A 73 6.96 38.33 14.74
CA PHE A 73 7.69 37.52 13.76
C PHE A 73 7.27 37.85 12.31
N TYR A 74 5.96 37.85 12.01
CA TYR A 74 5.48 38.17 10.66
C TYR A 74 5.75 39.62 10.27
N GLU A 75 5.68 40.58 11.20
CA GLU A 75 6.09 41.97 10.97
C GLU A 75 7.58 42.09 10.63
N THR A 76 8.43 41.34 11.34
CA THR A 76 9.89 41.29 11.07
C THR A 76 10.17 40.65 9.70
N LEU A 77 9.41 39.61 9.34
CA LEU A 77 9.51 38.94 8.05
C LEU A 77 9.05 39.83 6.89
N GLU A 78 7.96 40.58 7.08
CA GLU A 78 7.44 41.58 6.13
C GLU A 78 8.47 42.70 5.90
N GLN A 79 9.09 43.22 6.97
CA GLN A 79 10.17 44.20 6.86
C GLN A 79 11.38 43.67 6.08
N CYS A 80 11.78 42.42 6.31
CA CYS A 80 12.87 41.78 5.56
C CYS A 80 12.50 41.59 4.08
N LEU A 81 11.25 41.24 3.79
CA LEU A 81 10.77 41.07 2.42
C LEU A 81 10.73 42.41 1.66
N LEU A 82 10.26 43.48 2.30
CA LEU A 82 10.26 44.83 1.72
C LEU A 82 11.69 45.34 1.47
N VAL A 83 12.61 45.16 2.43
CA VAL A 83 14.02 45.56 2.29
C VAL A 83 14.70 44.79 1.13
N THR A 84 14.43 43.49 1.01
CA THR A 84 14.99 42.67 -0.08
C THR A 84 14.38 43.00 -1.44
N GLN A 85 13.07 43.29 -1.51
CA GLN A 85 12.42 43.80 -2.72
C GLN A 85 13.00 45.15 -3.12
N CYS A 86 13.08 46.13 -2.20
CA CYS A 86 13.69 47.43 -2.47
C CYS A 86 15.15 47.30 -2.93
N SER A 87 15.93 46.40 -2.33
CA SER A 87 17.31 46.12 -2.74
C SER A 87 17.41 45.48 -4.14
N ARG A 88 16.43 44.65 -4.53
CA ARG A 88 16.35 44.02 -5.85
C ARG A 88 15.92 45.01 -6.93
N GLU A 89 14.98 45.90 -6.63
CA GLU A 89 14.58 46.99 -7.53
C GLU A 89 15.70 48.05 -7.69
N LEU A 90 16.60 48.13 -6.71
CA LEU A 90 17.82 48.95 -6.76
C LEU A 90 19.01 48.23 -7.45
N ASP A 91 18.91 46.93 -7.77
CA ASP A 91 19.99 46.19 -8.46
C ASP A 91 20.00 46.55 -9.96
N PRO A 92 21.09 47.12 -10.49
CA PRO A 92 21.15 47.66 -11.85
C PRO A 92 21.39 46.56 -12.89
N SER A 93 20.43 45.65 -13.08
CA SER A 93 20.47 44.68 -14.20
C SER A 93 19.74 45.18 -15.46
N SER A 94 19.16 46.38 -15.44
CA SER A 94 18.41 46.97 -16.57
C SER A 94 19.00 48.25 -17.14
N THR A 95 20.11 48.78 -16.61
CA THR A 95 20.76 49.96 -17.18
C THR A 95 22.26 49.75 -17.34
N THR A 96 22.62 49.39 -18.57
CA THR A 96 23.98 49.40 -19.11
C THR A 96 24.53 50.83 -19.14
N ALA A 97 24.83 51.43 -17.99
CA ALA A 97 25.61 52.66 -17.88
C ALA A 97 26.15 52.77 -16.46
N ARG A 98 27.45 52.51 -16.31
CA ARG A 98 28.18 52.47 -15.04
C ARG A 98 28.40 53.85 -14.40
N ASP A 99 27.57 54.84 -14.74
CA ASP A 99 27.82 56.25 -14.44
C ASP A 99 26.54 57.09 -14.29
N LYS A 100 25.50 56.54 -13.63
CA LYS A 100 24.36 57.35 -13.18
C LYS A 100 23.98 56.98 -11.75
N PRO A 101 23.88 57.95 -10.82
CA PRO A 101 23.39 57.66 -9.48
C PRO A 101 21.93 57.19 -9.57
N SER A 102 21.60 56.17 -8.77
CA SER A 102 20.25 55.64 -8.63
C SER A 102 19.23 56.78 -8.50
N LEU A 103 18.05 56.65 -9.12
CA LEU A 103 17.04 57.69 -9.37
C LEU A 103 16.59 58.54 -8.15
N LEU A 104 17.02 58.19 -6.92
CA LEU A 104 16.74 58.85 -5.65
C LEU A 104 17.99 59.07 -4.74
N GLY A 105 19.21 58.83 -5.22
CA GLY A 105 20.43 58.95 -4.40
C GLY A 105 20.57 57.92 -3.27
N LEU A 106 19.73 56.88 -3.27
CA LEU A 106 19.76 55.79 -2.29
C LEU A 106 20.71 54.69 -2.77
N SER A 107 21.76 54.42 -1.99
CA SER A 107 22.66 53.28 -2.15
C SER A 107 22.01 52.01 -1.58
N LYS A 108 22.34 50.85 -2.14
CA LYS A 108 21.98 49.51 -1.62
C LYS A 108 22.33 49.36 -0.13
N GLU A 109 23.39 50.04 0.30
CA GLU A 109 23.87 50.05 1.70
C GLU A 109 22.91 50.74 2.67
N ASN A 110 22.22 51.80 2.23
CA ASN A 110 21.26 52.55 3.06
C ASN A 110 19.96 51.77 3.31
N VAL A 111 19.62 50.86 2.40
CA VAL A 111 18.44 49.99 2.52
C VAL A 111 18.77 48.76 3.37
N LEU A 112 20.00 48.25 3.27
CA LEU A 112 20.48 47.15 4.13
C LEU A 112 20.62 47.55 5.60
N SER A 113 20.85 48.83 5.92
CA SER A 113 20.88 49.31 7.32
C SER A 113 19.52 49.28 8.02
N LEU A 114 18.42 49.07 7.28
CA LEU A 114 17.06 48.90 7.83
C LEU A 114 16.77 47.44 8.21
N LEU A 115 17.72 46.52 7.99
CA LEU A 115 17.54 45.11 8.33
C LEU A 115 17.47 44.93 9.87
N PRO A 116 16.54 44.11 10.37
CA PRO A 116 16.48 43.76 11.79
C PRO A 116 17.82 43.16 12.28
N PRO A 117 18.15 43.29 13.59
CA PRO A 117 19.40 42.79 14.15
C PRO A 117 19.59 41.29 13.91
N GLU A 118 20.83 40.86 13.62
CA GLU A 118 21.18 39.51 13.17
C GLU A 118 20.57 38.37 14.01
N LYS A 119 20.48 38.56 15.33
CA LYS A 119 19.88 37.58 16.24
C LYS A 119 18.41 37.31 15.96
N LYS A 120 17.63 38.34 15.60
CA LYS A 120 16.22 38.20 15.21
C LYS A 120 16.09 37.55 13.84
N LEU A 121 17.01 37.85 12.92
CA LEU A 121 17.04 37.27 11.59
C LEU A 121 17.32 35.75 11.63
N LEU A 122 18.28 35.31 12.46
CA LEU A 122 18.57 33.89 12.68
C LEU A 122 17.40 33.13 13.30
N ALA A 123 16.72 33.74 14.29
CA ALA A 123 15.51 33.17 14.85
C ALA A 123 14.41 33.04 13.78
N CYS A 124 14.26 34.04 12.92
CA CYS A 124 13.28 34.00 11.84
C CYS A 124 13.60 32.92 10.79
N LEU A 125 14.88 32.75 10.45
CA LEU A 125 15.33 31.71 9.51
C LEU A 125 15.05 30.30 10.04
N ASN A 126 15.26 30.06 11.33
CA ASN A 126 14.97 28.76 11.95
C ASN A 126 13.46 28.45 11.94
N ILE A 127 12.63 29.45 12.26
CA ILE A 127 11.17 29.30 12.22
C ILE A 127 10.71 29.05 10.78
N LEU A 128 11.22 29.83 9.82
CA LEU A 128 10.91 29.65 8.40
C LEU A 128 11.35 28.28 7.88
N GLN A 129 12.53 27.81 8.27
CA GLN A 129 13.02 26.48 7.90
C GLN A 129 12.10 25.38 8.44
N THR A 130 11.62 25.53 9.67
CA THR A 130 10.67 24.59 10.29
C THR A 130 9.33 24.61 9.56
N LEU A 131 8.80 25.80 9.25
CA LEU A 131 7.54 25.96 8.50
C LEU A 131 7.63 25.39 7.08
N ILE A 132 8.73 25.64 6.36
CA ILE A 132 8.96 25.08 5.03
C ILE A 132 9.01 23.55 5.09
N LEU A 133 9.68 22.97 6.10
CA LEU A 133 9.71 21.52 6.28
C LEU A 133 8.31 20.95 6.54
N VAL A 134 7.52 21.61 7.39
CA VAL A 134 6.12 21.21 7.67
C VAL A 134 5.26 21.30 6.40
N HIS A 135 5.34 22.40 5.67
CA HIS A 135 4.57 22.58 4.44
C HIS A 135 4.96 21.55 3.37
N ARG A 136 6.26 21.28 3.19
CA ARG A 136 6.74 20.21 2.29
C ARG A 136 6.20 18.84 2.69
N LEU A 137 6.19 18.54 4.00
CA LEU A 137 5.66 17.28 4.52
C LEU A 137 4.15 17.18 4.33
N GLN A 138 3.41 18.29 4.46
CA GLN A 138 1.98 18.35 4.17
C GLN A 138 1.68 18.11 2.69
N THR A 139 2.35 18.83 1.77
CA THR A 139 2.18 18.62 0.32
C THR A 139 2.52 17.18 -0.08
N GLN A 140 3.59 16.61 0.51
CA GLN A 140 3.97 15.23 0.26
C GLN A 140 2.91 14.25 0.78
N ASN A 141 2.40 14.44 2.00
CA ASN A 141 1.32 13.64 2.56
C ASN A 141 0.05 13.71 1.70
N GLU A 142 -0.30 14.87 1.14
CA GLU A 142 -1.44 15.01 0.24
C GLU A 142 -1.26 14.21 -1.06
N LEU A 143 -0.06 14.28 -1.64
CA LEU A 143 0.29 13.52 -2.84
C LEU A 143 0.24 12.00 -2.56
N ASP A 144 0.82 11.57 -1.44
CA ASP A 144 0.81 10.16 -1.02
C ASP A 144 -0.61 9.68 -0.72
N ARG A 145 -1.45 10.52 -0.10
CA ARG A 145 -2.88 10.24 0.11
C ARG A 145 -3.60 10.02 -1.21
N LYS A 146 -3.40 10.89 -2.21
CA LYS A 146 -4.03 10.75 -3.53
C LYS A 146 -3.54 9.51 -4.27
N LYS A 147 -2.24 9.20 -4.18
CA LYS A 147 -1.66 7.99 -4.76
C LYS A 147 -2.25 6.72 -4.14
N THR A 148 -2.44 6.72 -2.81
CA THR A 148 -3.07 5.62 -2.09
C THR A 148 -4.52 5.42 -2.53
N GLN A 149 -5.31 6.49 -2.60
CA GLN A 149 -6.70 6.46 -3.07
C GLN A 149 -6.80 5.93 -4.51
N TYR A 150 -5.89 6.34 -5.39
CA TYR A 150 -5.84 5.84 -6.77
C TYR A 150 -5.55 4.33 -6.83
N LEU A 151 -4.55 3.87 -6.06
CA LEU A 151 -4.20 2.45 -6.01
C LEU A 151 -5.32 1.62 -5.40
N GLU A 152 -5.98 2.12 -4.36
CA GLU A 152 -7.14 1.47 -3.75
C GLU A 152 -8.28 1.31 -4.77
N ALA A 153 -8.67 2.39 -5.46
CA ALA A 153 -9.69 2.33 -6.50
C ALA A 153 -9.30 1.35 -7.63
N LYS A 154 -8.03 1.34 -8.04
CA LYS A 154 -7.51 0.40 -9.04
C LYS A 154 -7.63 -1.06 -8.57
N CYS A 155 -7.33 -1.33 -7.29
CA CYS A 155 -7.49 -2.65 -6.69
C CYS A 155 -8.97 -3.07 -6.63
N GLN A 156 -9.86 -2.16 -6.23
CA GLN A 156 -11.31 -2.43 -6.20
C GLN A 156 -11.85 -2.80 -7.58
N ILE A 157 -11.46 -2.06 -8.63
CA ILE A 157 -11.83 -2.37 -10.01
C ILE A 157 -11.30 -3.76 -10.43
N MET A 158 -10.05 -4.08 -10.06
CA MET A 158 -9.46 -5.38 -10.37
C MET A 158 -10.21 -6.54 -9.70
N ILE A 159 -10.59 -6.39 -8.44
CA ILE A 159 -11.40 -7.38 -7.70
C ILE A 159 -12.75 -7.59 -8.38
N LEU A 160 -13.42 -6.50 -8.77
CA LEU A 160 -14.70 -6.58 -9.48
C LEU A 160 -14.55 -7.29 -10.82
N LYS A 161 -13.47 -7.03 -11.56
CA LYS A 161 -13.18 -7.70 -12.83
C LYS A 161 -12.95 -9.21 -12.65
N ILE A 162 -12.17 -9.60 -11.65
CA ILE A 162 -11.94 -11.01 -11.33
C ILE A 162 -13.27 -11.70 -10.97
N ARG A 163 -14.11 -11.06 -10.14
CA ARG A 163 -15.43 -11.61 -9.78
C ARG A 163 -16.35 -11.75 -10.99
N MET A 164 -16.34 -10.78 -11.91
CA MET A 164 -17.13 -10.85 -13.13
C MET A 164 -16.73 -12.04 -14.00
N GLU A 165 -15.43 -12.24 -14.23
CA GLU A 165 -14.93 -13.40 -14.99
C GLU A 165 -15.21 -14.72 -14.28
N MET A 166 -15.13 -14.76 -12.94
CA MET A 166 -15.50 -15.94 -12.15
C MET A 166 -16.98 -16.32 -12.36
N VAL A 167 -17.89 -15.35 -12.27
CA VAL A 167 -19.32 -15.59 -12.51
C VAL A 167 -19.56 -16.04 -13.95
N LYS A 168 -18.87 -15.44 -14.92
CA LYS A 168 -18.94 -15.85 -16.33
C LYS A 168 -18.52 -17.30 -16.52
N LEU A 169 -17.39 -17.71 -15.96
CA LEU A 169 -16.94 -19.11 -15.97
C LEU A 169 -17.95 -20.04 -15.29
N GLN A 170 -18.57 -19.64 -14.19
CA GLN A 170 -19.62 -20.43 -13.54
C GLN A 170 -20.84 -20.61 -14.44
N MET A 171 -21.27 -19.56 -15.14
CA MET A 171 -22.37 -19.65 -16.10
C MET A 171 -22.03 -20.59 -17.27
N ASP A 172 -20.79 -20.54 -17.76
CA ASP A 172 -20.31 -21.41 -18.84
C ASP A 172 -20.21 -22.89 -18.41
N ILE A 173 -19.73 -23.14 -17.18
CA ILE A 173 -19.56 -24.51 -16.64
C ILE A 173 -20.91 -25.10 -16.24
N TYR A 174 -21.75 -24.34 -15.53
CA TYR A 174 -23.04 -24.78 -14.98
C TYR A 174 -24.21 -24.32 -15.83
N THR A 175 -24.26 -24.80 -17.06
CA THR A 175 -25.44 -24.58 -17.92
C THR A 175 -26.70 -25.25 -17.32
N PRO A 176 -27.90 -24.73 -17.59
CA PRO A 176 -29.15 -25.30 -17.08
C PRO A 176 -29.31 -26.79 -17.39
N LYS A 177 -28.83 -27.22 -18.57
CA LYS A 177 -28.82 -28.64 -18.99
C LYS A 177 -27.92 -29.49 -18.07
N LYS A 178 -26.69 -29.04 -17.80
CA LYS A 178 -25.76 -29.75 -16.90
C LYS A 178 -26.30 -29.80 -15.47
N ILE A 179 -26.90 -28.72 -14.98
CA ILE A 179 -27.54 -28.67 -13.66
C ILE A 179 -28.70 -29.67 -13.57
N ALA A 180 -29.54 -29.77 -14.61
CA ALA A 180 -30.63 -30.74 -14.66
C ALA A 180 -30.10 -32.18 -14.56
N VAL A 181 -29.05 -32.51 -15.32
CA VAL A 181 -28.40 -33.83 -15.25
C VAL A 181 -27.83 -34.11 -13.85
N HIS A 182 -27.09 -33.16 -13.26
CA HIS A 182 -26.57 -33.30 -11.89
C HIS A 182 -27.68 -33.51 -10.86
N ARG A 183 -28.83 -32.83 -11.02
CA ARG A 183 -30.00 -33.01 -10.15
C ARG A 183 -30.57 -34.42 -10.29
N THR A 184 -30.70 -34.94 -11.51
CA THR A 184 -31.15 -36.31 -11.73
C THR A 184 -30.21 -37.31 -11.09
N ILE A 185 -28.89 -37.18 -11.30
CA ILE A 185 -27.87 -38.07 -10.70
C ILE A 185 -27.97 -38.04 -9.17
N ARG A 186 -28.06 -36.85 -8.57
CA ARG A 186 -28.22 -36.71 -7.11
C ARG A 186 -29.46 -37.45 -6.62
N ASN A 187 -30.61 -37.22 -7.23
CA ASN A 187 -31.87 -37.82 -6.80
C ASN A 187 -31.83 -39.35 -6.92
N THR A 188 -31.20 -39.89 -7.97
CA THR A 188 -31.04 -41.33 -8.13
C THR A 188 -30.12 -41.94 -7.07
N LEU A 189 -29.00 -41.28 -6.74
CA LEU A 189 -28.08 -41.74 -5.71
C LEU A 189 -28.70 -41.65 -4.31
N GLU A 190 -29.42 -40.57 -4.00
CA GLU A 190 -30.14 -40.43 -2.74
C GLU A 190 -31.20 -41.52 -2.58
N SER A 191 -31.94 -41.83 -3.66
CA SER A 191 -32.95 -42.88 -3.64
C SER A 191 -32.33 -44.27 -3.44
N ALA A 192 -31.23 -44.57 -4.12
CA ALA A 192 -30.48 -45.82 -3.95
C ALA A 192 -29.92 -45.95 -2.51
N LEU A 193 -29.33 -44.88 -1.98
CA LEU A 193 -28.82 -44.83 -0.61
C LEU A 193 -29.92 -45.09 0.42
N MET A 194 -31.10 -44.50 0.24
CA MET A 194 -32.22 -44.73 1.15
C MET A 194 -32.74 -46.17 1.08
N SER A 195 -32.77 -46.78 -0.11
CA SER A 195 -33.13 -48.19 -0.26
C SER A 195 -32.15 -49.10 0.48
N GLU A 196 -30.84 -48.92 0.26
CA GLU A 196 -29.78 -49.66 0.94
C GLU A 196 -29.86 -49.51 2.46
N LYS A 197 -30.09 -48.30 2.97
CA LYS A 197 -30.27 -48.07 4.42
C LYS A 197 -31.47 -48.83 4.97
N MET A 198 -32.60 -48.82 4.28
CA MET A 198 -33.79 -49.57 4.73
C MET A 198 -33.56 -51.09 4.71
N GLU A 199 -32.84 -51.60 3.70
CA GLU A 199 -32.45 -53.00 3.63
C GLU A 199 -31.50 -53.37 4.76
N HIS A 200 -30.50 -52.53 5.02
CA HIS A 200 -29.56 -52.70 6.13
C HIS A 200 -30.28 -52.77 7.48
N GLU A 201 -31.13 -51.78 7.79
CA GLU A 201 -31.92 -51.78 9.02
C GLU A 201 -32.84 -53.01 9.14
N SER A 202 -33.37 -53.49 8.01
CA SER A 202 -34.20 -54.70 7.96
C SER A 202 -33.38 -55.96 8.27
N LEU A 203 -32.17 -56.07 7.71
CA LEU A 203 -31.25 -57.16 7.96
C LEU A 203 -30.71 -57.14 9.40
N GLU A 204 -30.36 -55.97 9.94
CA GLU A 204 -29.97 -55.83 11.35
C GLU A 204 -31.09 -56.30 12.29
N ARG A 205 -32.34 -55.90 12.02
CA ARG A 205 -33.51 -56.37 12.79
C ARG A 205 -33.65 -57.90 12.73
N LYS A 206 -33.46 -58.52 11.56
CA LYS A 206 -33.49 -59.98 11.42
C LYS A 206 -32.34 -60.65 12.16
N LEU A 207 -31.13 -60.10 12.06
CA LEU A 207 -29.94 -60.62 12.73
C LEU A 207 -30.13 -60.59 14.26
N SER A 208 -30.61 -59.47 14.80
CA SER A 208 -30.94 -59.36 16.23
C SER A 208 -31.96 -60.40 16.68
N SER A 209 -32.98 -60.69 15.86
CA SER A 209 -33.95 -61.76 16.18
C SER A 209 -33.32 -63.15 16.22
N PHE A 210 -32.35 -63.44 15.34
CA PHE A 210 -31.64 -64.71 15.34
C PHE A 210 -30.66 -64.83 16.51
N GLU A 211 -30.02 -63.73 16.91
CA GLU A 211 -29.15 -63.69 18.09
C GLU A 211 -29.92 -64.02 19.38
N ILE A 212 -31.12 -63.45 19.54
CA ILE A 212 -32.00 -63.75 20.69
C ILE A 212 -32.34 -65.24 20.70
N LEU A 213 -32.81 -65.77 19.57
CA LEU A 213 -33.15 -67.19 19.45
C LEU A 213 -31.94 -68.11 19.74
N GLY A 214 -30.74 -67.71 19.31
CA GLY A 214 -29.50 -68.45 19.59
C GLY A 214 -29.17 -68.53 21.09
N GLN A 215 -29.42 -67.45 21.84
CA GLN A 215 -29.23 -67.45 23.30
C GLN A 215 -30.20 -68.41 24.00
N ASP A 216 -31.45 -68.45 23.56
CA ASP A 216 -32.46 -69.39 24.09
C ASP A 216 -32.10 -70.85 23.80
N PHE A 217 -31.61 -71.14 22.58
CA PHE A 217 -31.10 -72.48 22.23
C PHE A 217 -29.91 -72.89 23.09
N GLU A 218 -28.96 -71.99 23.34
CA GLU A 218 -27.80 -72.27 24.19
C GLU A 218 -28.22 -72.58 25.65
N ALA A 219 -29.21 -71.85 26.17
CA ALA A 219 -29.79 -72.13 27.48
C ALA A 219 -30.44 -73.53 27.52
N LEU A 220 -31.23 -73.87 26.51
CA LEU A 220 -31.88 -75.19 26.40
C LEU A 220 -30.84 -76.33 26.30
N VAL A 221 -29.76 -76.14 25.54
CA VAL A 221 -28.67 -77.13 25.42
C VAL A 221 -27.99 -77.34 26.79
N LYS A 222 -27.76 -76.28 27.56
CA LYS A 222 -27.23 -76.38 28.92
C LYS A 222 -28.17 -77.16 29.84
N GLU A 223 -29.47 -76.85 29.84
CA GLU A 223 -30.46 -77.60 30.62
C GLU A 223 -30.51 -79.08 30.23
N TYR A 224 -30.52 -79.38 28.94
CA TYR A 224 -30.49 -80.75 28.44
C TYR A 224 -29.21 -81.49 28.88
N SER A 225 -28.05 -80.82 28.83
CA SER A 225 -26.77 -81.41 29.23
C SER A 225 -26.71 -81.76 30.72
N THR A 226 -27.23 -80.88 31.59
CA THR A 226 -27.27 -81.13 33.04
C THR A 226 -28.24 -82.26 33.38
N LEU A 227 -29.42 -82.29 32.74
CA LEU A 227 -30.38 -83.37 32.89
C LEU A 227 -29.79 -84.70 32.44
N ARG A 228 -29.11 -84.73 31.29
CA ARG A 228 -28.44 -85.93 30.78
C ARG A 228 -27.37 -86.43 31.76
N GLN A 229 -26.56 -85.54 32.33
CA GLN A 229 -25.56 -85.90 33.33
C GLN A 229 -26.21 -86.44 34.62
N SER A 230 -27.34 -85.86 35.06
CA SER A 230 -28.11 -86.35 36.20
C SER A 230 -28.68 -87.76 35.95
N ILE A 231 -29.22 -88.00 34.76
CA ILE A 231 -29.72 -89.33 34.35
C ILE A 231 -28.59 -90.34 34.36
N GLU A 232 -27.42 -89.99 33.82
CA GLU A 232 -26.26 -90.90 33.80
C GLU A 232 -25.76 -91.20 35.21
N ASN A 233 -25.65 -90.20 36.09
CA ASN A 233 -25.29 -90.38 37.49
C ASN A 233 -26.29 -91.28 38.23
N LYS A 234 -27.61 -91.08 38.01
CA LYS A 234 -28.66 -91.92 38.61
C LYS A 234 -28.59 -93.35 38.09
N LYS A 235 -28.35 -93.55 36.78
CA LYS A 235 -28.15 -94.88 36.19
C LYS A 235 -26.93 -95.58 36.78
N TRP A 236 -25.81 -94.87 36.89
CA TRP A 236 -24.60 -95.38 37.53
C TRP A 236 -24.87 -95.78 38.97
N ALA A 237 -25.53 -94.93 39.76
CA ALA A 237 -25.89 -95.25 41.14
C ALA A 237 -26.78 -96.50 41.23
N LEU A 238 -27.78 -96.63 40.37
CA LEU A 238 -28.62 -97.83 40.30
C LEU A 238 -27.83 -99.10 39.95
N GLN A 239 -26.86 -98.99 39.04
CA GLN A 239 -25.96 -100.10 38.70
C GLN A 239 -25.08 -100.51 39.89
N GLU A 240 -24.51 -99.55 40.63
CA GLU A 240 -23.73 -99.84 41.84
C GLU A 240 -24.59 -100.45 42.95
N PHE A 241 -25.78 -99.90 43.24
CA PHE A 241 -26.68 -100.50 44.23
C PHE A 241 -27.12 -101.91 43.83
N SER A 242 -27.24 -102.20 42.54
CA SER A 242 -27.51 -103.55 42.04
C SER A 242 -26.31 -104.51 42.18
N GLN A 243 -25.07 -103.99 42.26
CA GLN A 243 -23.86 -104.79 42.50
C GLN A 243 -23.64 -105.13 43.98
N TYR A 244 -24.08 -104.28 44.92
CA TYR A 244 -24.01 -104.53 46.37
C TYR A 244 -25.24 -105.25 46.96
N SER A 245 -26.28 -105.54 46.16
CA SER A 245 -27.49 -106.27 46.56
C SER A 245 -27.36 -107.80 46.39
N LYS A 246 -26.16 -108.35 46.56
CA LYS A 246 -25.84 -109.79 46.57
C LYS A 246 -24.98 -110.10 47.79
#